data_AF-A0A847UZ15-F1
#
_entry.id   AF-A0A847UZ15-F1
#
_cell.length_a   1.000
_cell.length_b   1.000
_cell.length_c   1.000
_cell.angle_alpha   90.00
_cell.angle_beta   90.00
_cell.angle_gamma   90.00
#
_symmetry.space_group_name_H-M   'P 1'
#
loop_
_entity.id
_entity.type
_entity.pdbx_description
1 polymer ?
#
loop_
_entity_poly.entity_id
_entity_poly.type
_entity_poly.pdbx_seq_one_letter_code
_entity_poly.pdbx_strand_id
1 'polypeptide(L)'
;MKSGLILKKEKNLQANDSDELGDIYTLTAMKPDTRLFVSHHDGGRTTEDAIALFRDIEQRRSIHSPIPVFTSDNWDAFEEGLVNIYGYLENPPYKGTGRRPLPILVPYPDLKYAQVCKRKKYGQVIEVVQRVIFGDPDEVMKALDADSGGKINTAYIERLNLTIRNSIARFIRKGMNCSKDLKRHSHALNFFQAWYNFVKPHKSLRVEVNLDERKYIHRTPAMAEGITDHVWNLRELMTFKIPIQ
;
A
#
# COMPACT_ATOMS: atom_id res chain seq x y z
N MET A 1 -6.94 2.90 -4.84
CA MET A 1 -7.30 2.92 -6.28
C MET A 1 -8.73 2.43 -6.47
N LYS A 2 -9.57 3.01 -7.35
CA LYS A 2 -10.86 2.39 -7.69
C LYS A 2 -10.63 1.12 -8.51
N SER A 3 -11.16 0.01 -8.03
CA SER A 3 -10.80 -1.35 -8.46
C SER A 3 -11.85 -2.01 -9.31
N GLY A 4 -13.07 -1.49 -9.27
CA GLY A 4 -14.17 -1.99 -10.09
C GLY A 4 -15.48 -1.77 -9.39
N LEU A 5 -16.42 -2.67 -9.68
CA LEU A 5 -17.70 -2.77 -9.01
C LEU A 5 -17.99 -4.24 -8.70
N ILE A 6 -18.77 -4.48 -7.65
CA ILE A 6 -19.38 -5.77 -7.39
C ILE A 6 -20.84 -5.72 -7.75
N LEU A 7 -21.19 -6.48 -8.80
CA LEU A 7 -22.54 -6.67 -9.38
C LEU A 7 -23.26 -5.37 -9.82
N LYS A 8 -23.43 -4.41 -8.92
CA LYS A 8 -24.10 -3.14 -9.12
C LYS A 8 -23.10 -1.99 -9.01
N LYS A 9 -23.41 -0.90 -9.72
CA LYS A 9 -22.75 0.39 -9.51
C LYS A 9 -23.31 1.02 -8.25
N GLU A 10 -22.49 1.79 -7.54
CA GLU A 10 -22.88 2.53 -6.33
C GLU A 10 -24.22 3.26 -6.50
N LYS A 11 -24.35 4.02 -7.59
CA LYS A 11 -25.56 4.80 -7.92
C LYS A 11 -26.84 3.97 -8.15
N ASN A 12 -26.72 2.64 -8.24
CA ASN A 12 -27.83 1.71 -8.49
C ASN A 12 -28.10 0.81 -7.26
N LEU A 13 -27.44 1.07 -6.13
CA LEU A 13 -27.69 0.34 -4.88
C LEU A 13 -29.06 0.72 -4.31
N GLN A 14 -29.75 -0.27 -3.76
CA GLN A 14 -31.00 -0.13 -3.03
C GLN A 14 -30.72 -0.28 -1.53
N ALA A 15 -31.62 0.24 -0.68
CA ALA A 15 -31.42 0.24 0.77
C ALA A 15 -31.36 -1.17 1.42
N ASN A 16 -31.76 -2.21 0.68
CA ASN A 16 -31.72 -3.62 1.08
C ASN A 16 -30.57 -4.41 0.43
N ASP A 17 -29.74 -3.76 -0.40
CA ASP A 17 -28.57 -4.38 -0.99
C ASP A 17 -27.48 -4.56 0.08
N SER A 18 -26.71 -5.64 -0.01
CA SER A 18 -25.59 -5.90 0.90
C SER A 18 -24.49 -4.83 0.74
N ASP A 19 -23.84 -4.48 1.85
CA ASP A 19 -22.70 -3.55 1.88
C ASP A 19 -21.49 -4.02 1.04
N GLU A 20 -21.47 -5.30 0.62
CA GLU A 20 -20.45 -5.84 -0.28
C GLU A 20 -20.71 -5.47 -1.76
N LEU A 21 -21.87 -4.89 -2.08
CA LEU A 21 -22.24 -4.48 -3.42
C LEU A 21 -21.88 -3.01 -3.64
N GLY A 22 -21.49 -2.65 -4.87
CA GLY A 22 -21.18 -1.27 -5.22
C GLY A 22 -19.78 -1.07 -5.77
N ASP A 23 -19.29 0.16 -5.67
CA ASP A 23 -17.97 0.53 -6.14
C ASP A 23 -16.88 0.15 -5.11
N ILE A 24 -15.87 -0.61 -5.55
CA ILE A 24 -14.78 -1.05 -4.67
C ILE A 24 -13.51 -0.26 -4.90
N TYR A 25 -12.81 -0.01 -3.81
CA TYR A 25 -11.46 0.53 -3.78
C TYR A 25 -10.48 -0.49 -3.22
N THR A 26 -9.36 -0.68 -3.91
CA THR A 26 -8.19 -1.42 -3.40
C THR A 26 -7.17 -0.42 -2.91
N LEU A 27 -6.81 -0.51 -1.64
CA LEU A 27 -5.65 0.12 -1.06
C LEU A 27 -4.45 -0.79 -1.29
N THR A 28 -3.31 -0.25 -1.71
CA THR A 28 -2.10 -1.02 -2.02
C THR A 28 -0.90 -0.41 -1.32
N ALA A 29 -0.05 -1.28 -0.77
CA ALA A 29 1.20 -0.92 -0.11
C ALA A 29 2.38 -1.59 -0.80
N MET A 30 3.44 -0.81 -1.06
CA MET A 30 4.63 -1.29 -1.76
C MET A 30 5.88 -0.73 -1.11
N LYS A 31 6.91 -1.56 -0.95
CA LYS A 31 8.25 -1.15 -0.52
C LYS A 31 9.02 -0.59 -1.72
N PRO A 32 9.41 0.70 -1.74
CA PRO A 32 9.96 1.33 -2.95
C PRO A 32 11.31 0.79 -3.41
N ASP A 33 12.25 0.55 -2.49
CA ASP A 33 13.61 0.03 -2.71
C ASP A 33 13.62 -1.28 -3.51
N THR A 34 12.85 -2.27 -3.06
CA THR A 34 12.81 -3.62 -3.64
C THR A 34 11.64 -3.83 -4.59
N ARG A 35 10.76 -2.83 -4.73
CA ARG A 35 9.48 -2.90 -5.46
C ARG A 35 8.53 -3.95 -4.90
N LEU A 36 8.75 -4.44 -3.68
CA LEU A 36 7.96 -5.50 -3.09
C LEU A 36 6.52 -5.05 -2.91
N PHE A 37 5.57 -5.78 -3.49
CA PHE A 37 4.15 -5.56 -3.22
C PHE A 37 3.83 -6.20 -1.86
N VAL A 38 3.73 -5.37 -0.82
CA VAL A 38 3.66 -5.82 0.58
C VAL A 38 2.27 -6.32 0.95
N SER A 39 1.25 -5.52 0.67
CA SER A 39 -0.12 -5.78 1.11
C SER A 39 -1.13 -5.04 0.25
N HIS A 40 -2.35 -5.57 0.18
CA HIS A 40 -3.52 -4.88 -0.35
C HIS A 40 -4.73 -5.13 0.54
N HIS A 41 -5.67 -4.19 0.49
CA HIS A 41 -6.98 -4.32 1.15
C HIS A 41 -8.07 -3.82 0.21
N ASP A 42 -9.15 -4.58 0.08
CA ASP A 42 -10.29 -4.26 -0.78
C ASP A 42 -11.49 -3.86 0.08
N GLY A 43 -12.06 -2.68 -0.16
CA GLY A 43 -13.17 -2.18 0.64
C GLY A 43 -13.87 -0.94 0.08
N GLY A 44 -14.71 -0.35 0.92
CA GLY A 44 -15.55 0.82 0.63
C GLY A 44 -14.82 2.15 0.70
N ARG A 45 -13.51 2.14 1.01
CA ARG A 45 -12.67 3.33 1.25
C ARG A 45 -13.07 4.05 2.53
N THR A 46 -13.05 3.33 3.65
CA THR A 46 -13.28 3.87 5.01
C THR A 46 -11.99 3.92 5.84
N THR A 47 -12.05 4.47 7.05
CA THR A 47 -10.93 4.44 8.00
C THR A 47 -10.62 3.01 8.44
N GLU A 48 -11.64 2.16 8.60
CA GLU A 48 -11.48 0.74 8.97
C GLU A 48 -10.68 -0.02 7.90
N ASP A 49 -10.89 0.30 6.62
CA ASP A 49 -10.12 -0.26 5.51
C ASP A 49 -8.63 0.13 5.59
N ALA A 50 -8.34 1.39 5.97
CA ALA A 50 -6.97 1.84 6.18
C ALA A 50 -6.32 1.13 7.38
N ILE A 51 -7.05 0.98 8.48
CA ILE A 51 -6.60 0.23 9.67
C ILE A 51 -6.29 -1.22 9.30
N ALA A 52 -7.17 -1.88 8.53
CA ALA A 52 -6.96 -3.25 8.08
C ALA A 52 -5.69 -3.40 7.24
N LEU A 53 -5.45 -2.48 6.30
CA LEU A 53 -4.22 -2.45 5.51
C LEU A 53 -2.97 -2.29 6.40
N PHE A 54 -2.95 -1.31 7.30
CA PHE A 54 -1.77 -1.07 8.15
C PHE A 54 -1.54 -2.21 9.14
N ARG A 55 -2.60 -2.87 9.61
CA ARG A 55 -2.49 -4.07 10.44
C ARG A 55 -1.84 -5.23 9.69
N ASP A 56 -2.23 -5.48 8.44
CA ASP A 56 -1.59 -6.53 7.62
C ASP A 56 -0.13 -6.19 7.29
N ILE A 57 0.20 -4.91 7.09
CA ILE A 57 1.60 -4.47 6.95
C ILE A 57 2.40 -4.77 8.23
N GLU A 58 1.87 -4.42 9.40
CA GLU A 58 2.55 -4.64 10.67
C GLU A 58 2.74 -6.14 10.98
N GLN A 59 1.76 -6.98 10.64
CA GLN A 59 1.86 -8.44 10.78
C GLN A 59 2.95 -9.06 9.90
N ARG A 60 3.27 -8.43 8.76
CA ARG A 60 4.32 -8.89 7.83
C ARG A 60 5.70 -8.33 8.17
N ARG A 61 5.78 -7.39 9.10
CA ARG A 61 7.02 -6.74 9.53
C ARG A 61 7.70 -7.58 10.61
N SER A 62 9.03 -7.57 10.62
CA SER A 62 9.79 -8.13 11.75
C SER A 62 9.67 -7.19 12.96
N ILE A 63 9.42 -7.77 14.13
CA ILE A 63 9.30 -7.04 15.41
C ILE A 63 10.56 -6.22 15.73
N HIS A 64 11.73 -6.66 15.25
CA HIS A 64 13.01 -5.98 15.46
C HIS A 64 13.32 -4.87 14.46
N SER A 65 12.49 -4.71 13.42
CA SER A 65 12.65 -3.63 12.45
C SER A 65 12.21 -2.30 13.07
N PRO A 66 12.81 -1.15 12.71
CA PRO A 66 12.23 0.15 13.05
C PRO A 66 10.89 0.38 12.34
N ILE A 67 10.11 1.34 12.85
CA ILE A 67 8.86 1.77 12.20
C ILE A 67 9.23 2.34 10.82
N PRO A 68 8.59 1.88 9.73
CA PRO A 68 8.90 2.36 8.40
C PRO A 68 8.40 3.79 8.19
N VAL A 69 9.02 4.52 7.27
CA VAL A 69 8.52 5.81 6.83
C VAL A 69 7.38 5.60 5.84
N PHE A 70 6.21 6.14 6.15
CA PHE A 70 5.04 6.01 5.30
C PHE A 70 4.91 7.21 4.35
N THR A 71 4.56 6.92 3.10
CA THR A 71 4.21 7.95 2.11
C THR A 71 2.92 7.58 1.41
N SER A 72 1.95 8.49 1.35
CA SER A 72 0.68 8.25 0.64
C SER A 72 0.24 9.44 -0.22
N ASP A 73 -0.86 9.24 -0.95
CA ASP A 73 -1.64 10.35 -1.49
C ASP A 73 -2.43 11.07 -0.38
N ASN A 74 -3.00 12.22 -0.74
CA ASN A 74 -3.80 13.05 0.17
C ASN A 74 -5.15 12.41 0.50
N TRP A 75 -5.18 11.55 1.53
CA TRP A 75 -6.41 10.95 2.06
C TRP A 75 -6.33 10.80 3.59
N ASP A 76 -7.19 11.53 4.29
CA ASP A 76 -7.15 11.69 5.75
C ASP A 76 -7.30 10.37 6.53
N ALA A 77 -8.03 9.40 5.98
CA ALA A 77 -8.21 8.08 6.63
C ALA A 77 -6.90 7.33 6.86
N PHE A 78 -5.83 7.62 6.10
CA PHE A 78 -4.52 7.04 6.36
C PHE A 78 -3.85 7.60 7.61
N GLU A 79 -4.10 8.87 7.94
CA GLU A 79 -3.61 9.47 9.18
C GLU A 79 -4.23 8.76 10.38
N GLU A 80 -5.56 8.64 10.40
CA GLU A 80 -6.30 7.92 11.43
C GLU A 80 -5.89 6.44 11.51
N GLY A 81 -5.75 5.79 10.36
CA GLY A 81 -5.34 4.38 10.28
C GLY A 81 -3.95 4.14 10.86
N LEU A 82 -2.99 5.03 10.59
CA LEU A 82 -1.65 4.95 11.15
C LEU A 82 -1.65 5.17 12.66
N VAL A 83 -2.38 6.16 13.16
CA VAL A 83 -2.46 6.43 14.61
C VAL A 83 -3.11 5.25 15.36
N ASN A 84 -4.06 4.55 14.73
CA ASN A 84 -4.67 3.34 15.30
C ASN A 84 -3.71 2.15 15.46
N ILE A 85 -2.69 2.03 14.61
CA ILE A 85 -1.73 0.92 14.66
C ILE A 85 -0.44 1.32 15.39
N TYR A 86 0.05 2.53 15.13
CA TYR A 86 1.31 3.08 15.62
C TYR A 86 1.08 4.22 16.63
N GLY A 87 0.07 4.07 17.48
CA GLY A 87 -0.23 5.01 18.54
C GLY A 87 -0.39 4.34 19.90
N TYR A 88 -0.38 5.17 20.94
CA TYR A 88 -0.62 4.77 22.33
C TYR A 88 -1.65 5.69 22.97
N LEU A 89 -2.31 5.18 24.01
CA LEU A 89 -3.27 5.98 24.77
C LEU A 89 -2.53 6.85 25.78
N GLU A 90 -2.66 8.16 25.62
CA GLU A 90 -2.16 9.16 26.54
C GLU A 90 -3.33 9.73 27.37
N ASN A 91 -3.12 9.90 28.67
CA ASN A 91 -4.09 10.57 29.53
C ASN A 91 -3.79 12.07 29.56
N PRO A 92 -4.68 12.94 29.04
CA PRO A 92 -4.43 14.37 29.08
C PRO A 92 -4.33 14.88 30.53
N PRO A 93 -3.49 15.88 30.80
CA PRO A 93 -3.33 16.42 32.14
C PRO A 93 -4.67 16.97 32.64
N TYR A 94 -5.08 16.51 33.82
CA TYR A 94 -6.32 16.95 34.44
C TYR A 94 -6.16 18.38 34.97
N LYS A 95 -6.99 19.31 34.48
CA LYS A 95 -6.96 20.74 34.88
C LYS A 95 -7.47 21.00 36.30
N GLY A 96 -7.82 19.97 37.07
CA GLY A 96 -8.29 20.09 38.46
C GLY A 96 -9.80 20.28 38.61
N THR A 97 -10.51 20.70 37.56
CA THR A 97 -11.96 20.97 37.59
C THR A 97 -12.73 20.14 36.56
N GLY A 98 -13.92 19.66 36.95
CA GLY A 98 -14.85 18.94 36.07
C GLY A 98 -14.54 17.45 35.91
N ARG A 99 -15.04 16.84 34.83
CA ARG A 99 -14.81 15.43 34.53
C ARG A 99 -13.37 15.24 34.04
N ARG A 100 -12.67 14.22 34.55
CA ARG A 100 -11.35 13.84 34.04
C ARG A 100 -11.45 13.56 32.52
N PRO A 101 -10.52 14.08 31.71
CA PRO A 101 -10.53 13.83 30.27
C PRO A 101 -10.35 12.34 30.01
N LEU A 102 -11.00 11.86 28.95
CA LEU A 102 -10.79 10.49 28.48
C LEU A 102 -9.38 10.37 27.88
N PRO A 103 -8.78 9.18 27.92
CA PRO A 103 -7.54 8.92 27.19
C PRO A 103 -7.70 9.25 25.70
N ILE A 104 -6.71 9.90 25.12
CA ILE A 104 -6.65 10.20 23.69
C ILE A 104 -5.59 9.32 23.03
N LEU A 105 -5.81 8.97 21.77
CA LEU A 105 -4.85 8.19 20.99
C LEU A 105 -3.85 9.14 20.32
N VAL A 106 -2.57 8.93 20.59
CA VAL A 106 -1.47 9.78 20.12
C VAL A 106 -0.47 8.91 19.34
N PRO A 107 0.06 9.37 18.20
CA PRO A 107 1.08 8.62 17.45
C PRO A 107 2.35 8.41 18.29
N TYR A 108 3.05 7.31 18.04
CA TYR A 108 4.39 7.11 18.60
C TYR A 108 5.34 8.22 18.11
N PRO A 109 6.27 8.72 18.95
CA PRO A 109 7.21 9.76 18.57
C PRO A 109 8.06 9.41 17.34
N ASP A 110 8.36 8.12 17.16
CA ASP A 110 9.17 7.62 16.05
C ASP A 110 8.38 7.45 14.74
N LEU A 111 7.05 7.60 14.76
CA LEU A 111 6.21 7.47 13.57
C LEU A 111 6.49 8.62 12.59
N LYS A 112 6.87 8.25 11.38
CA LYS A 112 7.18 9.17 10.28
C LYS A 112 6.19 8.97 9.14
N TYR A 113 5.47 10.03 8.78
CA TYR A 113 4.45 9.98 7.74
C TYR A 113 4.41 11.27 6.92
N ALA A 114 4.42 11.12 5.60
CA ALA A 114 4.27 12.21 4.65
C ALA A 114 3.22 11.95 3.58
N GLN A 115 2.57 13.02 3.15
CA GLN A 115 1.54 13.02 2.12
C GLN A 115 1.98 13.82 0.90
N VAL A 116 1.64 13.30 -0.28
CA VAL A 116 1.80 13.99 -1.56
C VAL A 116 0.44 14.53 -2.01
N CYS A 117 0.29 15.84 -1.91
CA CYS A 117 -0.92 16.59 -2.25
C CYS A 117 -0.80 17.19 -3.65
N LYS A 118 -1.56 16.66 -4.61
CA LYS A 118 -1.61 17.20 -5.98
C LYS A 118 -2.68 18.28 -6.08
N ARG A 119 -2.28 19.53 -6.27
CA ARG A 119 -3.21 20.63 -6.56
C ARG A 119 -3.61 20.58 -8.02
N LYS A 120 -4.91 20.52 -8.28
CA LYS A 120 -5.46 20.47 -9.64
C LYS A 120 -6.28 21.71 -9.93
N LYS A 121 -6.15 22.24 -11.14
CA LYS A 121 -7.03 23.28 -11.69
C LYS A 121 -7.43 22.85 -13.10
N TYR A 122 -8.72 22.90 -13.41
CA TYR A 122 -9.27 22.46 -14.69
C TYR A 122 -8.83 21.03 -15.11
N GLY A 123 -8.70 20.11 -14.14
CA GLY A 123 -8.32 18.72 -14.40
C GLY A 123 -6.82 18.48 -14.63
N GLN A 124 -6.00 19.53 -14.71
CA GLN A 124 -4.54 19.44 -14.82
C GLN A 124 -3.88 19.61 -13.45
N VAL A 125 -2.79 18.87 -13.21
CA VAL A 125 -1.98 19.02 -12.00
C VAL A 125 -1.10 20.26 -12.18
N ILE A 126 -1.31 21.27 -11.36
CA ILE A 126 -0.51 22.50 -11.37
C ILE A 126 0.68 22.38 -10.43
N GLU A 127 0.47 21.74 -9.29
CA GLU A 127 1.43 21.76 -8.19
C GLU A 127 1.38 20.41 -7.46
N VAL A 128 2.55 19.95 -7.03
CA VAL A 128 2.70 18.78 -6.16
C VAL A 128 3.31 19.29 -4.86
N VAL A 129 2.48 19.36 -3.81
CA VAL A 129 2.87 19.80 -2.47
C VAL A 129 3.18 18.57 -1.63
N GLN A 130 4.30 18.57 -0.93
CA GLN A 130 4.66 17.52 0.03
C GLN A 130 4.35 18.04 1.43
N ARG A 131 3.60 17.26 2.22
CA ARG A 131 3.21 17.61 3.59
C ARG A 131 3.68 16.52 4.54
N VAL A 132 4.54 16.87 5.49
CA VAL A 132 4.88 15.98 6.60
C VAL A 132 3.78 16.10 7.65
N ILE A 133 3.20 14.96 8.06
CA ILE A 133 2.10 14.89 9.03
C ILE A 133 2.65 14.44 10.39
N PHE A 134 3.48 13.39 10.41
CA PHE A 134 4.14 12.89 11.60
C PHE A 134 5.66 12.82 11.41
N GLY A 135 6.38 13.11 12.50
CA GLY A 135 7.84 13.13 12.54
C GLY A 135 8.44 14.50 12.18
N ASP A 136 9.74 14.62 12.43
CA ASP A 136 10.52 15.80 12.08
C ASP A 136 10.76 15.87 10.54
N PRO A 137 10.48 17.00 9.86
CA PRO A 137 10.65 17.09 8.42
C PRO A 137 12.05 16.74 7.92
N ASP A 138 13.10 17.12 8.65
CA ASP A 138 14.48 16.85 8.22
C ASP A 138 14.81 15.35 8.28
N GLU A 139 14.35 14.65 9.32
CA GLU A 139 14.49 13.20 9.42
C GLU A 139 13.69 12.46 8.35
N VAL A 140 12.47 12.91 8.06
CA VAL A 140 11.61 12.30 7.04
C VAL A 140 12.25 12.46 5.66
N MET A 141 12.78 13.64 5.35
CA MET A 141 13.45 13.89 4.07
C MET A 141 14.75 13.08 3.96
N LYS A 142 15.54 12.99 5.02
CA LYS A 142 16.77 12.18 5.06
C LYS A 142 16.49 10.69 4.88
N ALA A 143 15.42 10.17 5.47
CA ALA A 143 15.02 8.77 5.31
C ALA A 143 14.56 8.48 3.86
N LEU A 144 13.96 9.45 3.18
CA LEU A 144 13.53 9.34 1.78
C LEU A 144 14.68 9.59 0.78
N ASP A 145 15.76 10.25 1.21
CA ASP A 145 16.99 10.48 0.45
C ASP A 145 17.80 9.21 0.17
N ALA A 146 17.61 8.13 0.95
CA ALA A 146 18.29 6.86 0.72
C ALA A 146 17.81 6.11 -0.54
N ASP A 147 16.55 6.30 -0.96
CA ASP A 147 15.95 5.49 -2.04
C ASP A 147 15.38 6.28 -3.23
N SER A 148 15.16 7.60 -3.11
CA SER A 148 14.39 8.38 -4.11
C SER A 148 14.96 9.74 -4.52
N GLY A 149 16.20 10.08 -4.14
CA GLY A 149 16.81 11.37 -4.51
C GLY A 149 16.07 12.58 -3.92
N GLY A 150 15.64 12.45 -2.66
CA GLY A 150 15.14 13.56 -1.84
C GLY A 150 13.73 14.03 -2.15
N LYS A 151 12.93 13.22 -2.85
CA LYS A 151 11.54 13.59 -3.18
C LYS A 151 10.56 12.53 -2.74
N ILE A 152 9.65 12.92 -1.86
CA ILE A 152 8.44 12.16 -1.52
C ILE A 152 7.61 11.98 -2.80
N ASN A 153 7.58 10.77 -3.35
CA ASN A 153 6.89 10.51 -4.62
C ASN A 153 6.10 9.20 -4.58
N THR A 154 4.84 9.28 -5.00
CA THR A 154 3.92 8.15 -5.17
C THR A 154 4.07 7.44 -6.54
N ALA A 155 5.03 7.83 -7.38
CA ALA A 155 5.18 7.31 -8.74
C ALA A 155 5.31 5.78 -8.80
N TYR A 156 5.94 5.18 -7.79
CA TYR A 156 6.13 3.74 -7.74
C TYR A 156 4.82 3.00 -7.46
N ILE A 157 4.04 3.46 -6.47
CA ILE A 157 2.72 2.88 -6.19
C ILE A 157 1.73 3.17 -7.33
N GLU A 158 1.85 4.32 -8.00
CA GLU A 158 1.07 4.64 -9.19
C GLU A 158 1.38 3.68 -10.35
N ARG A 159 2.66 3.33 -10.54
CA ARG A 159 3.10 2.33 -11.53
C ARG A 159 2.62 0.92 -11.18
N LEU A 160 2.64 0.53 -9.90
CA LEU A 160 2.05 -0.74 -9.45
C LEU A 160 0.55 -0.78 -9.75
N ASN A 161 -0.18 0.27 -9.39
CA ASN A 161 -1.61 0.40 -9.68
C ASN A 161 -1.91 0.35 -11.19
N LEU A 162 -1.07 0.94 -12.04
CA LEU A 162 -1.19 0.79 -13.48
C LEU A 162 -0.96 -0.66 -13.95
N THR A 163 0.05 -1.33 -13.37
CA THR A 163 0.35 -2.73 -13.68
C THR A 163 -0.83 -3.63 -13.33
N ILE A 164 -1.42 -3.46 -12.13
CA ILE A 164 -2.63 -4.19 -11.70
C ILE A 164 -3.76 -4.00 -12.71
N ARG A 165 -4.05 -2.76 -13.12
CA ARG A 165 -5.12 -2.47 -14.09
C ARG A 165 -4.90 -3.13 -15.46
N ASN A 166 -3.66 -3.22 -15.90
CA ASN A 166 -3.33 -3.82 -17.19
C ASN A 166 -3.32 -5.36 -17.13
N SER A 167 -2.98 -5.93 -15.97
CA SER A 167 -2.86 -7.38 -15.80
C SER A 167 -4.16 -8.06 -15.40
N ILE A 168 -5.04 -7.38 -14.65
CA ILE A 168 -6.28 -7.95 -14.15
C ILE A 168 -7.46 -7.26 -14.82
N ALA A 169 -8.15 -7.98 -15.71
CA ALA A 169 -9.25 -7.45 -16.49
C ALA A 169 -10.40 -6.84 -15.65
N ARG A 170 -10.54 -7.28 -14.39
CA ARG A 170 -11.53 -6.78 -13.41
C ARG A 170 -11.31 -5.32 -13.01
N PHE A 171 -10.08 -4.83 -13.15
CA PHE A 171 -9.66 -3.48 -12.80
C PHE A 171 -9.72 -2.51 -14.00
N ILE A 172 -10.10 -3.01 -15.18
CA ILE A 172 -10.27 -2.19 -16.38
C ILE A 172 -11.53 -1.32 -16.21
N ARG A 173 -11.31 0.00 -16.24
CA ARG A 173 -12.38 0.98 -16.10
C ARG A 173 -13.33 0.90 -17.30
N LYS A 174 -14.65 0.90 -17.03
CA LYS A 174 -15.72 0.82 -18.05
C LYS A 174 -15.67 -0.47 -18.92
N GLY A 175 -15.07 -1.54 -18.42
CA GLY A 175 -15.21 -2.88 -19.03
C GLY A 175 -16.47 -3.61 -18.56
N MET A 176 -16.79 -4.72 -19.22
CA MET A 176 -17.84 -5.66 -18.79
C MET A 176 -17.39 -6.59 -17.65
N ASN A 177 -16.09 -6.61 -17.37
CA ASN A 177 -15.45 -7.53 -16.43
C ASN A 177 -15.56 -6.97 -15.01
N CYS A 178 -16.67 -7.25 -14.33
CA CYS A 178 -16.85 -6.93 -12.92
C CYS A 178 -16.71 -8.19 -12.05
N SER A 179 -16.38 -8.01 -10.78
CA SER A 179 -16.46 -9.09 -9.81
C SER A 179 -17.91 -9.31 -9.38
N LYS A 180 -18.27 -10.54 -9.05
CA LYS A 180 -19.58 -10.89 -8.49
C LYS A 180 -19.55 -11.07 -6.97
N ASP A 181 -18.35 -11.13 -6.40
CA ASP A 181 -18.07 -11.48 -5.01
C ASP A 181 -16.73 -10.85 -4.61
N LEU A 182 -16.69 -10.28 -3.41
CA LEU A 182 -15.54 -9.59 -2.83
C LEU A 182 -14.39 -10.55 -2.56
N LYS A 183 -14.70 -11.75 -2.04
CA LYS A 183 -13.67 -12.76 -1.72
C LYS A 183 -12.91 -13.19 -2.97
N ARG A 184 -13.63 -13.42 -4.06
CA ARG A 184 -13.01 -13.75 -5.37
C ARG A 184 -12.24 -12.59 -5.97
N HIS A 185 -12.63 -11.34 -5.67
CA HIS A 185 -11.88 -10.15 -6.09
C HIS A 185 -10.53 -10.11 -5.37
N SER A 186 -10.54 -10.24 -4.05
CA SER A 186 -9.31 -10.28 -3.22
C SER A 186 -8.42 -11.47 -3.58
N HIS A 187 -8.97 -12.67 -3.81
CA HIS A 187 -8.16 -13.82 -4.25
C HIS A 187 -7.43 -13.59 -5.58
N ALA A 188 -8.02 -12.83 -6.51
CA ALA A 188 -7.35 -12.48 -7.75
C ALA A 188 -6.14 -11.55 -7.51
N LEU A 189 -6.26 -10.62 -6.54
CA LEU A 189 -5.15 -9.79 -6.12
C LEU A 189 -4.10 -10.55 -5.31
N ASN A 190 -4.49 -11.47 -4.42
CA ASN A 190 -3.55 -12.37 -3.73
C ASN A 190 -2.67 -13.13 -4.72
N PHE A 191 -3.29 -13.71 -5.76
CA PHE A 191 -2.56 -14.40 -6.81
C PHE A 191 -1.66 -13.44 -7.61
N PHE A 192 -2.17 -12.26 -7.98
CA PHE A 192 -1.36 -11.27 -8.69
C PHE A 192 -0.17 -10.79 -7.85
N GLN A 193 -0.35 -10.56 -6.55
CA GLN A 193 0.70 -10.17 -5.62
C GLN A 193 1.79 -11.24 -5.57
N ALA A 194 1.40 -12.51 -5.45
CA ALA A 194 2.32 -13.64 -5.44
C ALA A 194 3.09 -13.75 -6.78
N TRP A 195 2.39 -13.67 -7.91
CA TRP A 195 3.01 -13.67 -9.24
C TRP A 195 3.97 -12.48 -9.44
N TYR A 196 3.55 -11.28 -9.03
CA TYR A 196 4.33 -10.05 -9.17
C TYR A 196 5.62 -10.12 -8.32
N ASN A 197 5.54 -10.64 -7.09
CA ASN A 197 6.69 -10.71 -6.19
C ASN A 197 7.66 -11.83 -6.52
N PHE A 198 7.17 -13.02 -6.91
CA PHE A 198 8.01 -14.23 -7.03
C PHE A 198 8.35 -14.62 -8.47
N VAL A 199 7.43 -14.39 -9.43
CA VAL A 199 7.55 -14.92 -10.80
C VAL A 199 8.03 -13.87 -11.79
N LYS A 200 7.58 -12.61 -11.65
CA LYS A 200 7.87 -11.56 -12.63
C LYS A 200 9.19 -10.83 -12.32
N PRO A 201 10.21 -10.88 -13.19
CA PRO A 201 11.42 -10.08 -13.02
C PRO A 201 11.19 -8.61 -13.40
N HIS A 202 11.84 -7.70 -12.69
CA HIS A 202 11.71 -6.26 -12.91
C HIS A 202 12.97 -5.66 -13.52
N LYS A 203 12.82 -4.90 -14.61
CA LYS A 203 13.96 -4.27 -15.30
C LYS A 203 14.76 -3.32 -14.39
N SER A 204 14.10 -2.68 -13.42
CA SER A 204 14.72 -1.75 -12.46
C SER A 204 15.48 -2.44 -11.33
N LEU A 205 15.31 -3.75 -11.15
CA LEU A 205 15.98 -4.54 -10.10
C LEU A 205 17.14 -5.37 -10.67
N ARG A 206 17.45 -5.19 -11.95
CA ARG A 206 18.54 -5.92 -12.61
C ARG A 206 19.88 -5.47 -12.05
N VAL A 207 20.76 -6.43 -11.81
CA VAL A 207 22.14 -6.18 -11.36
C VAL A 207 23.07 -6.51 -12.52
N GLU A 208 23.99 -5.60 -12.83
CA GLU A 208 25.00 -5.82 -13.88
C GLU A 208 26.10 -6.73 -13.34
N VAL A 209 26.49 -7.73 -14.15
CA VAL A 209 27.47 -8.76 -13.76
C VAL A 209 28.86 -8.47 -14.31
N ASN A 210 28.93 -8.05 -15.58
CA ASN A 210 30.18 -7.75 -16.28
C ASN A 210 30.10 -6.35 -16.89
N LEU A 211 31.05 -5.49 -16.54
CA LEU A 211 31.15 -4.12 -17.04
C LEU A 211 31.40 -4.07 -18.57
N ASP A 212 32.03 -5.10 -19.12
CA ASP A 212 32.45 -5.12 -20.52
C ASP A 212 31.40 -5.71 -21.49
N GLU A 213 30.41 -6.47 -21.00
CA GLU A 213 29.49 -7.24 -21.85
C GLU A 213 28.00 -6.93 -21.64
N ARG A 214 27.65 -5.91 -20.83
CA ARG A 214 26.25 -5.53 -20.50
C ARG A 214 25.37 -6.75 -20.15
N LYS A 215 25.90 -7.66 -19.34
CA LYS A 215 25.17 -8.84 -18.85
C LYS A 215 24.46 -8.50 -17.54
N TYR A 216 23.16 -8.80 -17.48
CA TYR A 216 22.32 -8.47 -16.32
C TYR A 216 21.71 -9.73 -15.69
N ILE A 217 21.78 -9.84 -14.37
CA ILE A 217 20.95 -10.78 -13.59
C ILE A 217 19.57 -10.17 -13.40
N HIS A 218 18.56 -10.90 -13.83
CA HIS A 218 17.16 -10.54 -13.62
C HIS A 218 16.72 -10.92 -12.21
N ARG A 219 16.15 -9.95 -11.48
CA ARG A 219 15.63 -10.15 -10.12
C ARG A 219 14.14 -9.83 -10.05
N THR A 220 13.43 -10.59 -9.24
CA THR A 220 12.06 -10.30 -8.82
C THR A 220 12.05 -9.45 -7.55
N PRO A 221 10.93 -8.82 -7.18
CA PRO A 221 10.84 -8.10 -5.91
C PRO A 221 11.17 -8.96 -4.69
N ALA A 222 10.76 -10.23 -4.67
CA ALA A 222 11.09 -11.16 -3.58
C ALA A 222 12.60 -11.48 -3.52
N MET A 223 13.28 -11.55 -4.67
CA MET A 223 14.74 -11.68 -4.72
C MET A 223 15.46 -10.40 -4.30
N ALA A 224 14.86 -9.23 -4.57
CA ALA A 224 15.40 -7.95 -4.13
C ALA A 224 15.36 -7.80 -2.60
N GLU A 225 14.28 -8.29 -1.98
CA GLU A 225 14.10 -8.33 -0.53
C GLU A 225 14.87 -9.47 0.16
N GLY A 226 15.37 -10.46 -0.59
CA GLY A 226 16.05 -11.63 -0.02
C GLY A 226 15.11 -12.70 0.54
N ILE A 227 13.83 -12.68 0.16
CA ILE A 227 12.84 -13.72 0.52
C ILE A 227 13.09 -15.02 -0.25
N THR A 228 13.61 -14.91 -1.48
CA THR A 228 13.97 -16.05 -2.34
C THR A 228 15.28 -15.76 -3.07
N ASP A 229 16.01 -16.79 -3.45
CA ASP A 229 17.28 -16.73 -4.15
C ASP A 229 17.16 -16.86 -5.68
N HIS A 230 15.99 -17.26 -6.18
CA HIS A 230 15.74 -17.48 -7.60
C HIS A 230 14.37 -16.94 -8.05
N VAL A 231 14.19 -16.85 -9.38
CA VAL A 231 12.92 -16.50 -10.01
C VAL A 231 12.04 -17.75 -10.06
N TRP A 232 10.88 -17.67 -9.44
CA TRP A 232 9.95 -18.80 -9.40
C TRP A 232 9.28 -18.98 -10.75
N ASN A 233 8.97 -20.23 -11.10
CA ASN A 233 8.05 -20.49 -12.18
C ASN A 233 6.60 -20.59 -11.65
N LEU A 234 5.62 -20.51 -12.56
CA LEU A 234 4.22 -20.52 -12.15
C LEU A 234 3.79 -21.84 -11.49
N ARG A 235 4.35 -22.98 -11.92
CA ARG A 235 4.05 -24.29 -11.33
C ARG A 235 4.51 -24.31 -9.88
N GLU A 236 5.75 -23.92 -9.64
CA GLU A 236 6.36 -23.82 -8.33
C GLU A 236 5.53 -22.96 -7.39
N LEU A 237 5.12 -21.76 -7.84
CA LEU A 237 4.24 -20.89 -7.07
C LEU A 237 2.93 -21.57 -6.65
N MET A 238 2.33 -22.35 -7.54
CA MET A 238 1.04 -23.02 -7.29
C MET A 238 1.18 -24.31 -6.46
N THR A 239 2.36 -24.93 -6.45
CA THR A 239 2.62 -26.19 -5.75
C THR A 239 3.38 -26.02 -4.43
N PHE A 240 3.90 -24.83 -4.17
CA PHE A 240 4.68 -24.56 -2.97
C PHE A 240 3.84 -24.80 -1.72
N LYS A 241 4.32 -25.69 -0.86
CA LYS A 241 3.71 -25.96 0.43
C LYS A 241 4.30 -25.01 1.45
N ILE A 242 3.46 -24.16 2.01
CA ILE A 242 3.86 -23.27 3.09
C ILE A 242 4.32 -24.17 4.26
N PRO A 243 5.56 -24.00 4.76
CA PRO A 243 6.00 -24.69 5.95
C PRO A 243 5.05 -24.32 7.08
N ILE A 244 4.47 -25.32 7.76
CA ILE A 244 3.64 -25.08 8.94
C ILE A 244 4.60 -24.51 10.01
N GLN A 245 4.42 -23.23 10.35
CA GLN A 245 5.10 -22.58 11.47
C GLN A 245 4.37 -22.88 12.78
#